data_AF-A0A970YX95-F1
#
_entry.id   AF-A0A970YX95-F1
#
_cell.length_a   1.000
_cell.length_b   1.000
_cell.length_c   1.000
_cell.angle_alpha   90.00
_cell.angle_beta   90.00
_cell.angle_gamma   90.00
#
_symmetry.space_group_name_H-M   'P 1'
#
loop_
_entity.id
_entity.type
_entity.pdbx_description
1 polymer ?
#
loop_
_entity_poly.entity_id
_entity_poly.type
_entity_poly.pdbx_seq_one_letter_code
_entity_poly.pdbx_strand_id
1 'polypeptide(L)'
;MTTEQILNTVNRTKTWRIKELLRLGHTRIEVANLLNCNYGFVHNVYKSIYPERIRQTRRIAEVIDDAEWALTSFEFNHTFGVEIEAYGIKREDLIEDMRAAGIEIESESYNHQSRSHWKIVGDSSVSGENSFELVSPKLTGEAGLRELKTVCIILKGIETKVNRSCGLHIHLDAENFNLQTWKNLYLNYAKLEPQIDSFMPNSRRENSNYYLKSNRIDNYERKINDVNNVQSVENGLRMIQSKFGRDDRYYKLNSQSYWRHRSVEFRQHSGTVDFKKISNWIMFLSRLVEFSKNAVVSDSNWSSFQRFLPDELIRYFQERANQLASN
;
A
#
# COMPACT_ATOMS: atom_id res chain seq x y z
N MET A 1 -30.71 6.07 24.95
CA MET A 1 -31.96 5.55 24.35
C MET A 1 -31.60 4.44 23.39
N THR A 2 -32.42 3.41 23.22
CA THR A 2 -32.21 2.36 22.21
C THR A 2 -32.72 2.81 20.83
N THR A 3 -32.32 2.12 19.77
CA THR A 3 -32.84 2.33 18.40
C THR A 3 -34.37 2.37 18.38
N GLU A 4 -34.99 1.37 19.00
CA GLU A 4 -36.45 1.22 19.06
C GLU A 4 -37.11 2.37 19.84
N GLN A 5 -36.51 2.80 20.96
CA GLN A 5 -36.97 3.96 21.70
C GLN A 5 -36.91 5.24 20.85
N ILE A 6 -35.86 5.44 20.05
CA ILE A 6 -35.71 6.62 19.18
C ILE A 6 -36.74 6.62 18.05
N LEU A 7 -36.97 5.46 17.42
CA LEU A 7 -37.95 5.31 16.35
C LEU A 7 -39.37 5.59 16.85
N ASN A 8 -39.72 5.07 18.03
CA ASN A 8 -41.06 5.17 18.62
C ASN A 8 -41.30 6.46 19.41
N THR A 9 -40.31 7.33 19.57
CA THR A 9 -40.49 8.60 20.30
C THR A 9 -41.45 9.53 19.53
N VAL A 10 -42.56 9.91 20.16
CA VAL A 10 -43.54 10.88 19.62
C VAL A 10 -43.06 12.32 19.75
N ASN A 11 -43.57 13.22 18.90
CA ASN A 11 -43.27 14.67 18.90
C ASN A 11 -41.78 15.05 18.70
N ARG A 12 -41.00 14.21 18.00
CA ARG A 12 -39.62 14.54 17.59
C ARG A 12 -39.48 14.62 16.08
N THR A 13 -38.55 15.45 15.62
CA THR A 13 -38.27 15.65 14.20
C THR A 13 -37.44 14.51 13.62
N LYS A 14 -37.49 14.35 12.28
CA LYS A 14 -36.66 13.37 11.55
C LYS A 14 -35.16 13.63 11.77
N THR A 15 -34.75 14.90 11.75
CA THR A 15 -33.38 15.34 12.07
C THR A 15 -32.94 14.94 13.48
N TRP A 16 -33.82 15.05 14.48
CA TRP A 16 -33.49 14.61 15.84
C TRP A 16 -33.24 13.09 15.88
N ARG A 17 -34.10 12.29 15.24
CA ARG A 17 -33.91 10.84 15.16
C ARG A 17 -32.61 10.47 14.45
N ILE A 18 -32.30 11.14 13.34
CA ILE A 18 -31.02 10.95 12.63
C ILE A 18 -29.85 11.24 13.57
N LYS A 19 -29.87 12.34 14.32
CA LYS A 19 -28.79 12.69 15.26
C LYS A 19 -28.58 11.65 16.34
N GLU A 20 -29.66 11.16 16.95
CA GLU A 20 -29.57 10.16 18.01
C GLU A 20 -29.14 8.80 17.48
N LEU A 21 -29.62 8.38 16.31
CA LEU A 21 -29.19 7.12 15.70
C LEU A 21 -27.71 7.16 15.29
N LEU A 22 -27.24 8.27 14.72
CA LEU A 22 -25.81 8.45 14.41
C LEU A 22 -24.94 8.46 15.68
N ARG A 23 -25.41 9.07 16.78
CA ARG A 23 -24.71 9.05 18.09
C ARG A 23 -24.68 7.67 18.75
N LEU A 24 -25.66 6.83 18.45
CA LEU A 24 -25.67 5.42 18.84
C LEU A 24 -24.74 4.54 17.99
N GLY A 25 -24.13 5.10 16.94
CA GLY A 25 -23.20 4.39 16.06
C GLY A 25 -23.84 3.76 14.82
N HIS A 26 -25.11 4.07 14.50
CA HIS A 26 -25.69 3.63 13.22
C HIS A 26 -25.03 4.36 12.05
N THR A 27 -24.84 3.64 10.95
CA THR A 27 -24.28 4.20 9.72
C THR A 27 -25.26 5.18 9.08
N ARG A 28 -24.78 6.09 8.21
CA ARG A 28 -25.68 6.98 7.45
C ARG A 28 -26.67 6.21 6.56
N ILE A 29 -26.28 5.04 6.06
CA ILE A 29 -27.14 4.19 5.23
C ILE A 29 -28.18 3.49 6.10
N GLU A 30 -27.77 2.94 7.24
CA GLU A 30 -28.68 2.33 8.21
C GLU A 30 -29.72 3.33 8.69
N VAL A 31 -29.30 4.56 9.01
CA VAL A 31 -30.22 5.62 9.41
C VAL A 31 -31.17 6.01 8.27
N ALA A 32 -30.68 6.05 7.03
CA ALA A 32 -31.52 6.31 5.85
C ALA A 32 -32.60 5.24 5.69
N ASN A 33 -32.23 3.97 5.85
CA ASN A 33 -33.12 2.82 5.78
C ASN A 33 -34.11 2.78 6.94
N LEU A 34 -33.65 2.93 8.19
CA LEU A 34 -34.46 2.90 9.41
C LEU A 34 -35.53 4.00 9.43
N LEU A 35 -35.24 5.16 8.84
CA LEU A 35 -36.17 6.29 8.79
C LEU A 35 -36.88 6.44 7.45
N ASN A 36 -36.66 5.49 6.53
CA ASN A 36 -37.14 5.51 5.15
C ASN A 36 -36.99 6.92 4.54
N CYS A 37 -35.75 7.39 4.46
CA CYS A 37 -35.43 8.73 4.00
C CYS A 37 -34.20 8.76 3.09
N ASN A 38 -34.06 9.86 2.35
CA ASN A 38 -32.98 10.01 1.39
C ASN A 38 -31.60 10.03 2.09
N TYR A 39 -30.65 9.25 1.58
CA TYR A 39 -29.27 9.21 2.09
C TYR A 39 -28.62 10.60 2.14
N GLY A 40 -28.81 11.43 1.10
CA GLY A 40 -28.29 12.79 1.05
C GLY A 40 -28.81 13.68 2.19
N PHE A 41 -30.05 13.46 2.63
CA PHE A 41 -30.59 14.14 3.81
C PHE A 41 -29.89 13.69 5.09
N VAL A 42 -29.68 12.39 5.29
CA VAL A 42 -28.93 11.85 6.44
C VAL A 42 -27.48 12.34 6.42
N HIS A 43 -26.86 12.36 5.25
CA HIS A 43 -25.50 12.87 5.05
C HIS A 43 -25.40 14.36 5.43
N ASN A 44 -26.38 15.19 5.09
CA ASN A 44 -26.42 16.59 5.50
C ASN A 44 -26.59 16.76 7.02
N VAL A 45 -27.35 15.89 7.68
CA VAL A 45 -27.46 15.91 9.14
C VAL A 45 -26.16 15.42 9.78
N TYR A 46 -25.53 14.37 9.26
CA TYR A 46 -24.21 13.91 9.70
C TYR A 46 -23.17 15.03 9.63
N LYS A 47 -23.16 15.81 8.53
CA LYS A 47 -22.29 16.99 8.36
C LYS A 47 -22.47 18.02 9.49
N SER A 48 -23.68 18.18 9.99
CA SER A 48 -23.98 19.10 11.10
C SER A 48 -23.50 18.60 12.46
N ILE A 49 -23.36 17.29 12.66
CA ILE A 49 -22.95 16.68 13.94
C ILE A 49 -21.44 16.56 14.02
N TYR A 50 -20.79 16.24 12.89
CA TYR A 50 -19.35 16.03 12.79
C TYR A 50 -18.72 17.02 11.80
N PRO A 51 -18.86 18.35 12.02
CA PRO A 51 -18.37 19.36 11.10
C PRO A 51 -16.86 19.31 10.92
N GLU A 52 -16.10 18.92 11.96
CA GLU A 52 -14.64 18.82 11.88
C GLU A 52 -14.18 17.62 11.04
N ARG A 53 -14.86 16.47 11.12
CA ARG A 53 -14.57 15.32 10.25
C ARG A 53 -14.78 15.67 8.78
N ILE A 54 -15.87 16.39 8.47
CA ILE A 54 -16.18 16.82 7.10
C ILE A 54 -15.26 17.94 6.62
N ARG A 55 -14.89 18.92 7.47
CA ARG A 55 -13.90 19.95 7.13
C ARG A 55 -12.55 19.35 6.80
N GLN A 56 -12.16 18.29 7.51
CA GLN A 56 -10.94 17.55 7.24
C GLN A 56 -11.05 16.72 5.95
N THR A 57 -12.17 16.03 5.71
CA THR A 57 -12.43 15.33 4.43
C THR A 57 -12.52 16.30 3.25
N ARG A 58 -13.11 17.49 3.41
CA ARG A 58 -13.18 18.55 2.38
C ARG A 58 -11.84 19.19 2.10
N ARG A 59 -11.03 19.52 3.11
CA ARG A 59 -9.64 19.97 2.88
C ARG A 59 -8.82 18.90 2.16
N ILE A 60 -9.07 17.62 2.46
CA ILE A 60 -8.43 16.51 1.74
C ILE A 60 -8.98 16.41 0.31
N ALA A 61 -10.29 16.56 0.10
CA ALA A 61 -10.95 16.54 -1.22
C ALA A 61 -10.58 17.76 -2.12
N GLU A 62 -10.40 18.93 -1.54
CA GLU A 62 -9.95 20.15 -2.23
C GLU A 62 -8.46 20.06 -2.59
N VAL A 63 -7.64 19.41 -1.76
CA VAL A 63 -6.26 19.01 -2.14
C VAL A 63 -6.24 17.89 -3.20
N ILE A 64 -7.35 17.16 -3.36
CA ILE A 64 -7.48 16.04 -4.31
C ILE A 64 -7.82 16.49 -5.73
N ASP A 65 -8.42 17.68 -5.90
CA ASP A 65 -8.82 18.24 -7.21
C ASP A 65 -7.68 19.06 -7.85
N ASP A 66 -6.86 19.76 -7.05
CA ASP A 66 -5.78 20.64 -7.55
C ASP A 66 -4.46 19.93 -7.89
N ALA A 67 -4.33 18.64 -7.58
CA ALA A 67 -3.22 17.83 -8.09
C ALA A 67 -3.69 17.10 -9.34
N GLU A 68 -3.86 17.88 -10.41
CA GLU A 68 -3.87 17.43 -11.80
C GLU A 68 -2.85 16.28 -11.90
N TRP A 69 -3.36 15.04 -12.04
CA TRP A 69 -2.55 13.86 -12.33
C TRP A 69 -2.07 13.97 -13.77
N ALA A 70 -1.25 14.98 -14.07
CA ALA A 70 -0.24 14.88 -15.09
C ALA A 70 0.83 13.93 -14.56
N LEU A 71 0.44 12.67 -14.34
CA LEU A 71 1.39 11.59 -14.50
C LEU A 71 2.02 11.87 -15.85
N THR A 72 3.31 12.14 -15.79
CA THR A 72 4.32 11.97 -16.85
C THR A 72 3.79 11.18 -18.03
N SER A 73 4.23 11.45 -19.26
CA SER A 73 3.86 10.82 -20.55
C SER A 73 3.85 9.27 -20.66
N PHE A 74 3.89 8.56 -19.55
CA PHE A 74 3.80 7.14 -19.32
C PHE A 74 2.41 6.74 -18.83
N GLU A 75 1.72 5.96 -19.65
CA GLU A 75 0.51 5.24 -19.26
C GLU A 75 0.87 4.15 -18.24
N PHE A 76 0.41 4.30 -16.99
CA PHE A 76 0.60 3.27 -15.99
C PHE A 76 -0.47 2.18 -16.17
N ASN A 77 -0.05 1.03 -16.74
CA ASN A 77 -0.91 -0.11 -17.06
C ASN A 77 -0.54 -1.41 -16.31
N HIS A 78 0.35 -1.33 -15.32
CA HIS A 78 0.82 -2.49 -14.57
C HIS A 78 -0.23 -3.03 -13.60
N THR A 79 -0.21 -4.35 -13.41
CA THR A 79 -0.90 -5.01 -12.30
C THR A 79 -0.03 -5.03 -11.05
N PHE A 80 -0.61 -4.64 -9.92
CA PHE A 80 0.07 -4.55 -8.64
C PHE A 80 -0.85 -4.95 -7.48
N GLY A 81 -0.24 -5.28 -6.35
CA GLY A 81 -0.93 -5.49 -5.07
C GLY A 81 -0.26 -4.68 -3.96
N VAL A 82 -1.02 -4.32 -2.93
CA VAL A 82 -0.55 -3.52 -1.79
C VAL A 82 -0.94 -4.22 -0.49
N GLU A 83 0.03 -4.38 0.41
CA GLU A 83 -0.18 -4.79 1.79
C GLU A 83 0.20 -3.62 2.71
N ILE A 84 -0.76 -3.12 3.48
CA ILE A 84 -0.60 -1.99 4.40
C ILE A 84 -0.74 -2.52 5.84
N GLU A 85 0.38 -2.52 6.57
CA GLU A 85 0.38 -2.83 8.00
C GLU A 85 0.05 -1.58 8.83
N ALA A 86 -0.90 -1.69 9.75
CA ALA A 86 -1.40 -0.57 10.56
C ALA A 86 -2.08 -1.03 11.86
N TYR A 87 -2.49 -0.06 12.69
CA TYR A 87 -3.16 -0.31 13.97
C TYR A 87 -4.06 0.86 14.38
N GLY A 88 -4.78 0.70 15.50
CA GLY A 88 -5.46 1.80 16.19
C GLY A 88 -6.90 2.07 15.76
N ILE A 89 -7.49 1.22 14.92
CA ILE A 89 -8.88 1.35 14.44
C ILE A 89 -9.67 0.07 14.73
N LYS A 90 -11.00 0.17 14.78
CA LYS A 90 -11.87 -1.01 14.76
C LYS A 90 -12.01 -1.50 13.31
N ARG A 91 -11.99 -2.82 13.12
CA ARG A 91 -12.10 -3.40 11.77
C ARG A 91 -13.45 -3.13 11.15
N GLU A 92 -14.48 -3.11 11.98
CA GLU A 92 -15.86 -2.86 11.61
C GLU A 92 -16.02 -1.47 11.00
N ASP A 93 -15.42 -0.45 11.64
CA ASP A 93 -15.43 0.94 11.15
C ASP A 93 -14.77 1.05 9.75
N LEU A 94 -13.63 0.37 9.55
CA LEU A 94 -12.96 0.35 8.25
C LEU A 94 -13.81 -0.35 7.18
N ILE A 95 -14.39 -1.51 7.50
CA ILE A 95 -15.22 -2.28 6.56
C ILE A 95 -16.46 -1.47 6.16
N GLU A 96 -17.10 -0.82 7.13
CA GLU A 96 -18.24 0.06 6.88
C GLU A 96 -17.88 1.20 5.92
N ASP A 97 -16.81 1.96 6.22
CA ASP A 97 -16.43 3.12 5.42
C ASP A 97 -15.95 2.73 4.00
N MET A 98 -15.26 1.59 3.87
CA MET A 98 -14.87 1.02 2.56
C MET A 98 -16.09 0.63 1.73
N ARG A 99 -17.03 -0.14 2.30
CA ARG A 99 -18.26 -0.53 1.60
C ARG A 99 -19.13 0.68 1.24
N ALA A 100 -19.20 1.67 2.11
CA ALA A 100 -19.89 2.94 1.85
C ALA A 100 -19.26 3.74 0.70
N ALA A 101 -17.96 3.54 0.43
CA ALA A 101 -17.24 4.13 -0.69
C ALA A 101 -17.25 3.25 -1.96
N GLY A 102 -17.97 2.13 -1.96
CA GLY A 102 -18.02 1.19 -3.08
C GLY A 102 -16.79 0.27 -3.20
N ILE A 103 -15.98 0.15 -2.14
CA ILE A 103 -14.83 -0.75 -2.08
C ILE A 103 -15.28 -2.07 -1.44
N GLU A 104 -15.18 -3.18 -2.17
CA GLU A 104 -15.44 -4.49 -1.61
C GLU A 104 -14.33 -4.90 -0.64
N ILE A 105 -14.71 -5.25 0.60
CA ILE A 105 -13.79 -5.66 1.65
C ILE A 105 -14.42 -6.71 2.57
N GLU A 106 -13.59 -7.67 3.02
CA GLU A 106 -13.97 -8.68 4.01
C GLU A 106 -12.95 -8.81 5.15
N SER A 107 -13.43 -9.19 6.34
CA SER A 107 -12.57 -9.58 7.47
C SER A 107 -12.26 -11.07 7.39
N GLU A 108 -10.98 -11.43 7.42
CA GLU A 108 -10.56 -12.83 7.33
C GLU A 108 -9.58 -13.21 8.44
N SER A 109 -9.53 -14.50 8.77
CA SER A 109 -8.40 -15.07 9.53
C SER A 109 -7.11 -14.97 8.71
N TYR A 110 -5.96 -14.93 9.40
CA TYR A 110 -4.65 -14.84 8.75
C TYR A 110 -4.49 -15.90 7.66
N ASN A 111 -4.26 -15.45 6.42
CA ASN A 111 -4.05 -16.33 5.28
C ASN A 111 -3.33 -15.61 4.14
N HIS A 112 -2.70 -16.41 3.28
CA HIS A 112 -1.98 -15.92 2.10
C HIS A 112 -2.73 -16.15 0.79
N GLN A 113 -4.05 -16.33 0.83
CA GLN A 113 -4.82 -16.56 -0.40
C GLN A 113 -5.19 -15.23 -1.06
N SER A 114 -5.08 -15.16 -2.38
CA SER A 114 -5.54 -14.00 -3.15
C SER A 114 -7.08 -13.93 -3.17
N ARG A 115 -7.61 -12.70 -3.25
CA ARG A 115 -9.04 -12.38 -3.31
C ARG A 115 -9.31 -11.39 -4.43
N SER A 116 -10.57 -11.32 -4.88
CA SER A 116 -11.07 -10.28 -5.77
C SER A 116 -11.50 -9.01 -5.02
N HIS A 117 -11.60 -9.08 -3.69
CA HIS A 117 -11.91 -7.98 -2.78
C HIS A 117 -10.70 -7.63 -1.90
N TRP A 118 -10.73 -6.46 -1.27
CA TRP A 118 -9.78 -6.14 -0.20
C TRP A 118 -10.02 -7.05 1.00
N LYS A 119 -8.98 -7.44 1.72
CA LYS A 119 -9.15 -8.17 2.98
C LYS A 119 -8.41 -7.50 4.11
N ILE A 120 -9.01 -7.50 5.29
CA ILE A 120 -8.35 -7.14 6.54
C ILE A 120 -8.09 -8.41 7.36
N VAL A 121 -6.83 -8.63 7.70
CA VAL A 121 -6.38 -9.77 8.52
C VAL A 121 -5.67 -9.29 9.77
N GLY A 122 -5.53 -10.18 10.77
CA GLY A 122 -4.70 -9.89 11.94
C GLY A 122 -3.23 -10.00 11.64
N ASP A 123 -2.45 -9.10 12.24
CA ASP A 123 -1.00 -9.10 12.14
C ASP A 123 -0.37 -8.98 13.53
N SER A 124 0.23 -10.09 13.98
CA SER A 124 0.92 -10.17 15.27
C SER A 124 2.32 -9.55 15.25
N SER A 125 2.85 -9.22 14.08
CA SER A 125 4.16 -8.58 13.93
C SER A 125 4.08 -7.06 14.18
N VAL A 126 2.89 -6.49 14.02
CA VAL A 126 2.62 -5.07 14.27
C VAL A 126 2.34 -4.85 15.77
N SER A 127 3.08 -3.92 16.36
CA SER A 127 2.91 -3.50 17.75
C SER A 127 1.85 -2.40 17.83
N GLY A 128 0.70 -2.66 18.45
CA GLY A 128 -0.35 -1.66 18.63
C GLY A 128 -1.70 -2.30 18.96
N GLU A 129 -2.63 -1.50 19.50
CA GLU A 129 -4.01 -1.94 19.69
C GLU A 129 -4.67 -2.22 18.33
N ASN A 130 -5.46 -3.28 18.23
CA ASN A 130 -6.18 -3.65 17.01
C ASN A 130 -5.27 -3.70 15.76
N SER A 131 -4.11 -4.34 15.87
CA SER A 131 -3.18 -4.47 14.75
C SER A 131 -3.79 -5.27 13.59
N PHE A 132 -3.48 -4.83 12.37
CA PHE A 132 -3.98 -5.45 11.16
C PHE A 132 -3.04 -5.26 9.96
N GLU A 133 -3.23 -6.12 8.98
CA GLU A 133 -2.72 -5.95 7.62
C GLU A 133 -3.92 -5.84 6.67
N LEU A 134 -3.96 -4.77 5.89
CA LEU A 134 -4.94 -4.57 4.83
C LEU A 134 -4.30 -4.96 3.49
N VAL A 135 -4.87 -5.96 2.83
CA VAL A 135 -4.33 -6.55 1.61
C VAL A 135 -5.29 -6.27 0.46
N SER A 136 -4.76 -5.70 -0.63
CA SER A 136 -5.55 -5.40 -1.83
C SER A 136 -5.86 -6.66 -2.65
N PRO A 137 -6.91 -6.62 -3.49
CA PRO A 137 -6.98 -7.51 -4.65
C PRO A 137 -5.88 -7.15 -5.67
N LYS A 138 -5.82 -7.86 -6.80
CA LYS A 138 -4.97 -7.43 -7.93
C LYS A 138 -5.53 -6.12 -8.52
N LEU A 139 -4.86 -5.02 -8.23
CA LEU A 139 -5.16 -3.70 -8.79
C LEU A 139 -4.44 -3.52 -10.13
N THR A 140 -5.00 -2.74 -11.05
CA THR A 140 -4.38 -2.53 -12.37
C THR A 140 -4.44 -1.07 -12.79
N GLY A 141 -3.29 -0.56 -13.22
CA GLY A 141 -3.13 0.74 -13.84
C GLY A 141 -3.68 1.91 -13.02
N GLU A 142 -4.11 2.97 -13.72
CA GLU A 142 -4.67 4.17 -13.09
C GLU A 142 -5.95 3.89 -12.30
N ALA A 143 -6.79 2.98 -12.77
CA ALA A 143 -8.01 2.59 -12.05
C ALA A 143 -7.67 2.03 -10.66
N GLY A 144 -6.68 1.13 -10.59
CA GLY A 144 -6.16 0.60 -9.34
C GLY A 144 -5.56 1.67 -8.43
N LEU A 145 -4.87 2.66 -8.99
CA LEU A 145 -4.34 3.79 -8.22
C LEU A 145 -5.43 4.70 -7.66
N ARG A 146 -6.51 4.94 -8.42
CA ARG A 146 -7.69 5.69 -7.93
C ARG A 146 -8.38 4.94 -6.80
N GLU A 147 -8.53 3.63 -6.91
CA GLU A 147 -9.09 2.79 -5.85
C GLU A 147 -8.22 2.86 -4.58
N LEU A 148 -6.90 2.68 -4.72
CA LEU A 148 -5.94 2.82 -3.62
C LEU A 148 -5.98 4.22 -2.99
N LYS A 149 -6.19 5.28 -3.78
CA LYS A 149 -6.35 6.65 -3.28
C LYS A 149 -7.55 6.74 -2.34
N THR A 150 -8.70 6.19 -2.75
CA THR A 150 -9.91 6.12 -1.92
C THR A 150 -9.64 5.37 -0.62
N VAL A 151 -8.96 4.22 -0.70
CA VAL A 151 -8.57 3.42 0.48
C VAL A 151 -7.72 4.23 1.46
N CYS A 152 -6.68 4.90 0.97
CA CYS A 152 -5.81 5.73 1.81
C CYS A 152 -6.52 6.94 2.43
N ILE A 153 -7.47 7.55 1.71
CA ILE A 153 -8.30 8.65 2.25
C ILE A 153 -9.14 8.13 3.42
N ILE A 154 -9.76 6.96 3.27
CA ILE A 154 -10.56 6.34 4.33
C ILE A 154 -9.68 6.04 5.54
N LEU A 155 -8.55 5.34 5.35
CA LEU A 155 -7.61 5.03 6.43
C LEU A 155 -7.18 6.29 7.21
N LYS A 156 -6.86 7.37 6.49
CA LYS A 156 -6.51 8.66 7.11
C LYS A 156 -7.69 9.31 7.84
N GLY A 157 -8.91 9.22 7.28
CA GLY A 157 -10.12 9.82 7.83
C GLY A 157 -10.61 9.15 9.12
N ILE A 158 -10.35 7.85 9.28
CA ILE A 158 -10.65 7.10 10.50
C ILE A 158 -9.47 7.07 11.50
N GLU A 159 -8.47 7.93 11.29
CA GLU A 159 -7.32 8.10 12.19
C GLU A 159 -6.46 6.82 12.37
N THR A 160 -6.34 6.02 11.30
CA THR A 160 -5.46 4.85 11.26
C THR A 160 -4.03 5.24 11.64
N LYS A 161 -3.42 4.46 12.54
CA LYS A 161 -2.07 4.70 13.05
C LYS A 161 -1.07 3.77 12.36
N VAL A 162 0.15 4.27 12.18
CA VAL A 162 1.31 3.51 11.73
C VAL A 162 2.49 3.82 12.65
N ASN A 163 3.40 2.86 12.83
CA ASN A 163 4.60 3.05 13.64
C ASN A 163 5.79 2.26 13.06
N ARG A 164 6.90 2.18 13.80
CA ARG A 164 8.15 1.52 13.34
C ARG A 164 8.02 0.02 13.06
N SER A 165 7.02 -0.65 13.63
CA SER A 165 6.75 -2.07 13.37
C SER A 165 6.02 -2.30 12.06
N CYS A 166 5.28 -1.29 11.57
CA CYS A 166 4.53 -1.36 10.32
C CYS A 166 5.45 -1.29 9.09
N GLY A 167 5.21 -2.19 8.14
CA GLY A 167 5.71 -2.19 6.77
C GLY A 167 4.68 -1.74 5.73
N LEU A 168 5.17 -1.53 4.52
CA LEU A 168 4.37 -1.42 3.30
C LEU A 168 4.99 -2.38 2.29
N HIS A 169 4.20 -3.35 1.80
CA HIS A 169 4.66 -4.28 0.76
C HIS A 169 3.94 -4.00 -0.55
N ILE A 170 4.72 -3.94 -1.64
CA ILE A 170 4.19 -3.79 -3.00
C ILE A 170 4.50 -5.06 -3.76
N HIS A 171 3.46 -5.65 -4.35
CA HIS A 171 3.58 -6.76 -5.28
C HIS A 171 3.46 -6.24 -6.69
N LEU A 172 4.38 -6.61 -7.58
CA LEU A 172 4.26 -6.34 -9.01
C LEU A 172 4.15 -7.65 -9.77
N ASP A 173 3.28 -7.68 -10.79
CA ASP A 173 3.14 -8.85 -11.65
C ASP A 173 4.48 -9.24 -12.27
N ALA A 174 4.78 -10.53 -12.20
CA ALA A 174 6.01 -11.10 -12.69
C ALA A 174 5.77 -12.35 -13.54
N GLU A 175 4.51 -12.67 -13.87
CA GLU A 175 4.12 -13.90 -14.57
C GLU A 175 4.95 -14.14 -15.84
N ASN A 176 5.18 -13.07 -16.59
CA ASN A 176 5.90 -13.09 -17.87
C ASN A 176 7.42 -12.83 -17.75
N PHE A 177 8.00 -12.83 -16.54
CA PHE A 177 9.44 -12.64 -16.39
C PHE A 177 10.20 -13.88 -16.86
N ASN A 178 11.15 -13.68 -17.77
CA ASN A 178 12.17 -14.68 -18.03
C ASN A 178 13.29 -14.61 -16.97
N LEU A 179 14.20 -15.59 -16.98
CA LEU A 179 15.31 -15.63 -16.02
C LEU A 179 16.19 -14.37 -16.09
N GLN A 180 16.44 -13.83 -17.28
CA GLN A 180 17.28 -12.65 -17.43
C GLN A 180 16.64 -11.42 -16.79
N THR A 181 15.32 -11.25 -16.91
CA THR A 181 14.57 -10.20 -16.21
C THR A 181 14.73 -10.33 -14.70
N TRP A 182 14.64 -11.54 -14.15
CA TRP A 182 14.88 -11.78 -12.73
C TRP A 182 16.31 -11.45 -12.31
N LYS A 183 17.31 -11.91 -13.06
CA LYS A 183 18.73 -11.59 -12.80
C LYS A 183 18.94 -10.08 -12.78
N ASN A 184 18.47 -9.38 -13.82
CA ASN A 184 18.59 -7.93 -13.92
C ASN A 184 17.88 -7.21 -12.77
N LEU A 185 16.68 -7.66 -12.36
CA LEU A 185 15.95 -7.06 -11.25
C LEU A 185 16.71 -7.20 -9.93
N TYR A 186 17.23 -8.39 -9.61
CA TYR A 186 18.06 -8.60 -8.43
C TYR A 186 19.35 -7.78 -8.46
N LEU A 187 20.03 -7.73 -9.62
CA LEU A 187 21.24 -6.93 -9.80
C LEU A 187 20.97 -5.44 -9.61
N ASN A 188 19.93 -4.90 -10.26
CA ASN A 188 19.58 -3.49 -10.17
C ASN A 188 19.16 -3.11 -8.75
N TYR A 189 18.29 -3.91 -8.12
CA TYR A 189 17.83 -3.61 -6.77
C TYR A 189 18.99 -3.63 -5.76
N ALA A 190 19.86 -4.65 -5.81
CA ALA A 190 21.04 -4.74 -4.96
C ALA A 190 22.05 -3.60 -5.23
N LYS A 191 22.28 -3.22 -6.49
CA LYS A 191 23.17 -2.11 -6.87
C LYS A 191 22.65 -0.77 -6.37
N LEU A 192 21.34 -0.53 -6.55
CA LEU A 192 20.67 0.72 -6.19
C LEU A 192 20.32 0.83 -4.71
N GLU A 193 20.40 -0.27 -3.95
CA GLU A 193 20.00 -0.33 -2.54
C GLU A 193 20.57 0.81 -1.67
N PRO A 194 21.86 1.21 -1.77
CA PRO A 194 22.39 2.34 -0.99
C PRO A 194 21.68 3.67 -1.28
N GLN A 195 21.30 3.90 -2.54
CA GLN A 195 20.55 5.09 -2.92
C GLN A 195 19.08 4.98 -2.50
N ILE A 196 18.49 3.79 -2.57
CA ILE A 196 17.14 3.54 -2.06
C ILE A 196 17.08 3.78 -0.55
N ASP A 197 18.08 3.31 0.20
CA ASP A 197 18.22 3.52 1.63
C ASP A 197 18.21 5.02 2.00
N SER A 198 18.78 5.88 1.16
CA SER A 198 18.85 7.34 1.43
C SER A 198 17.48 7.99 1.62
N PHE A 199 16.43 7.51 0.93
CA PHE A 199 15.06 8.01 1.06
C PHE A 199 14.14 7.08 1.87
N MET A 200 14.72 6.15 2.64
CA MET A 200 14.04 5.32 3.63
C MET A 200 14.42 5.76 5.05
N PRO A 201 13.53 5.63 6.07
CA PRO A 201 13.91 5.88 7.46
C PRO A 201 14.95 4.85 7.94
N ASN A 202 15.76 5.21 8.94
CA ASN A 202 16.87 4.37 9.45
C ASN A 202 16.46 2.92 9.78
N SER A 203 15.24 2.70 10.29
CA SER A 203 14.74 1.35 10.59
C SER A 203 14.52 0.45 9.36
N ARG A 204 14.65 0.99 8.15
CA ARG A 204 14.47 0.28 6.88
C ARG A 204 15.73 0.26 6.00
N ARG A 205 16.86 0.76 6.53
CA ARG A 205 18.15 0.82 5.83
C ARG A 205 18.99 -0.43 6.14
N GLU A 206 19.89 -0.75 5.21
CA GLU A 206 20.89 -1.82 5.35
C GLU A 206 20.27 -3.11 5.92
N ASN A 207 20.85 -3.66 6.99
CA ASN A 207 20.33 -4.79 7.75
C ASN A 207 19.87 -4.37 9.15
N SER A 208 19.38 -3.14 9.33
CA SER A 208 18.93 -2.63 10.63
C SER A 208 17.68 -3.32 11.18
N ASN A 209 17.00 -4.13 10.37
CA ASN A 209 15.82 -4.89 10.76
C ASN A 209 15.96 -6.35 10.29
N TYR A 210 15.88 -7.29 11.23
CA TYR A 210 16.02 -8.73 10.97
C TYR A 210 14.99 -9.28 9.97
N TYR A 211 13.81 -8.64 9.91
CA TYR A 211 12.72 -8.99 9.00
C TYR A 211 12.81 -8.26 7.65
N LEU A 212 13.89 -7.51 7.41
CA LEU A 212 14.14 -6.72 6.20
C LEU A 212 15.63 -6.67 5.85
N LYS A 213 16.15 -7.79 5.35
CA LYS A 213 17.54 -7.99 4.97
C LYS A 213 17.85 -7.41 3.59
N SER A 214 19.09 -6.97 3.45
CA SER A 214 19.68 -6.46 2.21
C SER A 214 19.76 -7.53 1.11
N ASN A 215 19.51 -7.14 -0.14
CA ASN A 215 19.81 -7.95 -1.32
C ASN A 215 21.26 -7.71 -1.81
N ARG A 216 21.94 -6.67 -1.30
CA ARG A 216 23.36 -6.36 -1.59
C ARG A 216 24.31 -7.20 -0.73
N ILE A 217 24.24 -8.53 -0.88
CA ILE A 217 25.14 -9.47 -0.20
C ILE A 217 26.53 -9.52 -0.86
N ASP A 218 27.54 -10.04 -0.15
CA ASP A 218 28.87 -10.22 -0.71
C ASP A 218 28.85 -11.03 -2.01
N ASN A 219 29.55 -10.51 -3.03
CA ASN A 219 29.65 -11.09 -4.36
C ASN A 219 28.29 -11.35 -5.04
N TYR A 220 27.25 -10.56 -4.73
CA TYR A 220 25.91 -10.71 -5.31
C TYR A 220 25.94 -10.73 -6.85
N GLU A 221 26.74 -9.85 -7.50
CA GLU A 221 26.84 -9.80 -8.97
C GLU A 221 27.29 -11.14 -9.54
N ARG A 222 28.39 -11.70 -9.04
CA ARG A 222 28.89 -13.03 -9.44
C ARG A 222 27.86 -14.12 -9.13
N LYS A 223 27.34 -14.15 -7.90
CA LYS A 223 26.37 -15.16 -7.44
C LYS A 223 25.13 -15.23 -8.34
N ILE A 224 24.58 -14.09 -8.72
CA ILE A 224 23.41 -13.99 -9.61
C ILE A 224 23.81 -14.38 -11.04
N ASN A 225 24.93 -13.88 -11.53
CA ASN A 225 25.38 -14.15 -12.90
C ASN A 225 25.75 -15.62 -13.13
N ASP A 226 26.24 -16.33 -12.11
CA ASP A 226 26.55 -17.76 -12.13
C ASP A 226 25.30 -18.65 -12.32
N VAL A 227 24.09 -18.12 -12.12
CA VAL A 227 22.85 -18.86 -12.40
C VAL A 227 22.60 -18.88 -13.90
N ASN A 228 23.00 -19.98 -14.53
CA ASN A 228 22.90 -20.25 -15.96
C ASN A 228 22.49 -21.72 -16.19
N ASN A 229 22.18 -22.10 -17.44
CA ASN A 229 21.87 -23.48 -17.84
C ASN A 229 20.76 -24.15 -17.02
N VAL A 230 19.70 -23.40 -16.71
CA VAL A 230 18.55 -23.90 -15.96
C VAL A 230 17.44 -24.39 -16.89
N GLN A 231 16.71 -25.40 -16.45
CA GLN A 231 15.61 -26.01 -17.23
C GLN A 231 14.32 -25.19 -17.20
N SER A 232 14.17 -24.24 -16.27
CA SER A 232 12.99 -23.38 -16.12
C SER A 232 13.32 -22.10 -15.35
N VAL A 233 12.44 -21.09 -15.45
CA VAL A 233 12.51 -19.85 -14.67
C VAL A 233 12.40 -20.15 -13.18
N GLU A 234 11.51 -21.06 -12.79
CA GLU A 234 11.33 -21.51 -11.41
C GLU A 234 12.63 -22.06 -10.82
N ASN A 235 13.35 -22.90 -11.57
CA ASN A 235 14.63 -23.47 -11.12
C ASN A 235 15.70 -22.38 -10.99
N GLY A 236 15.78 -21.45 -11.96
CA GLY A 236 16.72 -20.32 -11.88
C GLY A 236 16.44 -19.40 -10.70
N LEU A 237 15.17 -19.09 -10.43
CA LEU A 237 14.77 -18.32 -9.26
C LEU A 237 15.10 -19.03 -7.94
N ARG A 238 14.85 -20.34 -7.82
CA ARG A 238 15.27 -21.13 -6.64
C ARG A 238 16.79 -21.07 -6.45
N MET A 239 17.56 -21.16 -7.54
CA MET A 239 19.02 -21.04 -7.49
C MET A 239 19.49 -19.65 -7.11
N ILE A 240 18.83 -18.58 -7.59
CA ILE A 240 19.08 -17.20 -7.17
C ILE A 240 18.81 -17.06 -5.68
N GLN A 241 17.63 -17.51 -5.20
CA GLN A 241 17.26 -17.49 -3.78
C GLN A 241 18.30 -18.21 -2.92
N SER A 242 18.76 -19.39 -3.34
CA SER A 242 19.77 -20.15 -2.60
C SER A 242 21.16 -19.48 -2.56
N LYS A 243 21.40 -18.43 -3.35
CA LYS A 243 22.61 -17.59 -3.22
C LYS A 243 22.50 -16.58 -2.09
N PHE A 244 21.28 -16.21 -1.73
CA PHE A 244 20.96 -15.47 -0.52
C PHE A 244 20.93 -16.47 0.64
N GLY A 245 21.36 -16.04 1.83
CA GLY A 245 21.72 -16.93 2.95
C GLY A 245 20.63 -17.93 3.37
N ARG A 246 19.84 -17.61 4.39
CA ARG A 246 18.75 -18.49 4.83
C ARG A 246 17.58 -18.36 3.86
N ASP A 247 16.92 -19.48 3.55
CA ASP A 247 15.70 -19.51 2.76
C ASP A 247 14.53 -18.95 3.58
N ASP A 248 14.43 -17.62 3.65
CA ASP A 248 13.29 -16.92 4.23
C ASP A 248 12.86 -15.71 3.40
N ARG A 249 11.63 -15.26 3.65
CA ARG A 249 10.98 -14.16 2.94
C ARG A 249 11.50 -12.77 3.34
N TYR A 250 12.42 -12.68 4.29
CA TYR A 250 12.77 -11.44 4.97
C TYR A 250 13.80 -10.60 4.22
N TYR A 251 13.71 -10.53 2.89
CA TYR A 251 14.58 -9.71 2.03
C TYR A 251 13.81 -8.52 1.46
N LYS A 252 14.47 -7.37 1.30
CA LYS A 252 13.85 -6.14 0.74
C LYS A 252 13.18 -6.39 -0.62
N LEU A 253 13.81 -7.21 -1.47
CA LEU A 253 13.22 -7.81 -2.66
C LEU A 253 13.08 -9.32 -2.45
N ASN A 254 11.84 -9.80 -2.47
CA ASN A 254 11.47 -11.19 -2.24
C ASN A 254 10.74 -11.80 -3.44
N SER A 255 11.23 -12.95 -3.91
CA SER A 255 10.63 -13.71 -5.03
C SER A 255 9.78 -14.90 -4.57
N GLN A 256 9.69 -15.20 -3.26
CA GLN A 256 8.85 -16.31 -2.79
C GLN A 256 7.36 -16.09 -3.10
N SER A 257 6.91 -14.85 -3.29
CA SER A 257 5.54 -14.54 -3.71
C SER A 257 5.23 -15.05 -5.13
N TYR A 258 6.25 -15.32 -5.96
CA TYR A 258 6.04 -15.82 -7.32
C TYR A 258 5.39 -17.21 -7.34
N TRP A 259 5.73 -18.11 -6.40
CA TRP A 259 5.14 -19.47 -6.35
C TRP A 259 3.64 -19.46 -6.04
N ARG A 260 3.13 -18.40 -5.39
CA ARG A 260 1.73 -18.29 -4.96
C ARG A 260 0.92 -17.33 -5.82
N HIS A 261 1.54 -16.22 -6.22
CA HIS A 261 0.85 -15.07 -6.79
C HIS A 261 1.38 -14.66 -8.17
N ARG A 262 2.46 -15.32 -8.65
CA ARG A 262 3.21 -14.92 -9.86
C ARG A 262 3.68 -13.47 -9.82
N SER A 263 3.99 -12.97 -8.62
CA SER A 263 4.50 -11.60 -8.40
C SER A 263 5.93 -11.59 -7.89
N VAL A 264 6.59 -10.43 -7.96
CA VAL A 264 7.72 -10.07 -7.08
C VAL A 264 7.19 -9.19 -5.94
N GLU A 265 7.70 -9.38 -4.72
CA GLU A 265 7.34 -8.58 -3.55
C GLU A 265 8.49 -7.64 -3.15
N PHE A 266 8.16 -6.35 -2.97
CA PHE A 266 9.06 -5.33 -2.47
C PHE A 266 8.64 -4.91 -1.07
N ARG A 267 9.52 -5.17 -0.10
CA ARG A 267 9.24 -5.06 1.33
C ARG A 267 9.85 -3.83 1.99
N GLN A 268 10.66 -3.04 1.30
CA GLN A 268 11.56 -2.06 1.95
C GLN A 268 10.85 -0.84 2.56
N HIS A 269 9.73 -0.39 2.02
CA HIS A 269 9.13 0.89 2.42
C HIS A 269 8.57 0.82 3.85
N SER A 270 8.72 1.91 4.61
CA SER A 270 8.13 2.03 5.96
C SER A 270 6.60 2.07 5.91
N GLY A 271 5.92 1.57 6.95
CA GLY A 271 4.47 1.65 7.07
C GLY A 271 3.93 3.07 6.90
N THR A 272 2.90 3.22 6.09
CA THR A 272 2.25 4.50 5.81
C THR A 272 0.86 4.29 5.25
N VAL A 273 -0.04 5.22 5.52
CA VAL A 273 -1.36 5.35 4.87
C VAL A 273 -1.42 6.58 3.95
N ASP A 274 -0.27 7.21 3.69
CA ASP A 274 -0.17 8.39 2.82
C ASP A 274 -0.11 7.95 1.36
N PHE A 275 -1.17 8.26 0.61
CA PHE A 275 -1.28 7.90 -0.80
C PHE A 275 -0.11 8.44 -1.65
N LYS A 276 0.40 9.64 -1.39
CA LYS A 276 1.50 10.22 -2.17
C LYS A 276 2.79 9.41 -2.00
N LYS A 277 3.07 8.94 -0.78
CA LYS A 277 4.20 8.04 -0.51
C LYS A 277 4.03 6.70 -1.22
N ILE A 278 2.85 6.09 -1.09
CA ILE A 278 2.59 4.75 -1.65
C ILE A 278 2.62 4.79 -3.18
N SER A 279 1.91 5.74 -3.81
CA SER A 279 1.85 5.87 -5.27
C SER A 279 3.22 6.15 -5.89
N ASN A 280 4.01 7.08 -5.33
CA ASN A 280 5.37 7.33 -5.82
C ASN A 280 6.28 6.10 -5.66
N TRP A 281 6.12 5.31 -4.60
CA TRP A 281 6.83 4.05 -4.43
C TRP A 281 6.41 2.99 -5.46
N ILE A 282 5.12 2.86 -5.75
CA ILE A 282 4.61 1.98 -6.83
C ILE A 282 5.19 2.42 -8.18
N MET A 283 5.19 3.72 -8.49
CA MET A 283 5.76 4.25 -9.74
C MET A 283 7.26 3.96 -9.86
N PHE A 284 8.02 4.16 -8.78
CA PHE A 284 9.44 3.84 -8.74
C PHE A 284 9.69 2.36 -9.06
N LEU A 285 9.00 1.46 -8.36
CA LEU A 285 9.18 0.02 -8.50
C LEU A 285 8.77 -0.49 -9.88
N SER A 286 7.68 0.04 -10.42
CA SER A 286 7.17 -0.38 -11.72
C SER A 286 8.13 0.00 -12.85
N ARG A 287 8.69 1.22 -12.78
CA ARG A 287 9.71 1.69 -13.72
C ARG A 287 11.03 0.93 -13.59
N LEU A 288 11.42 0.58 -12.36
CA LEU A 288 12.57 -0.29 -12.12
C LEU A 288 12.37 -1.66 -12.76
N VAL A 289 11.19 -2.25 -12.60
CA VAL A 289 10.83 -3.53 -13.25
C VAL A 289 10.90 -3.43 -14.77
N GLU A 290 10.30 -2.40 -15.38
CA GLU A 290 10.38 -2.21 -16.85
C GLU A 290 11.81 -2.04 -17.34
N PHE A 291 12.62 -1.26 -16.61
CA PHE A 291 14.04 -1.11 -16.92
C PHE A 291 14.79 -2.45 -16.82
N SER A 292 14.52 -3.23 -15.77
CA SER A 292 15.13 -4.55 -15.54
C SER A 292 14.77 -5.60 -16.60
N LYS A 293 13.68 -5.42 -17.36
CA LYS A 293 13.40 -6.31 -18.50
C LYS A 293 14.50 -6.25 -19.57
N ASN A 294 15.19 -5.12 -19.68
CA ASN A 294 16.10 -4.84 -20.80
C ASN A 294 17.54 -4.53 -20.37
N ALA A 295 17.75 -4.02 -19.15
CA ALA A 295 19.04 -3.44 -18.79
C ALA A 295 19.40 -3.58 -17.31
N VAL A 296 20.69 -3.37 -17.05
CA VAL A 296 21.23 -3.15 -15.70
C VAL A 296 21.85 -1.77 -15.55
N VAL A 297 21.81 -1.21 -14.34
CA VAL A 297 22.48 0.04 -13.99
C VAL A 297 23.99 -0.16 -13.86
N SER A 298 24.77 0.87 -14.20
CA SER A 298 26.25 0.85 -14.11
C SER A 298 26.75 1.14 -12.69
N ASP A 299 26.03 1.99 -11.97
CA ASP A 299 26.41 2.52 -10.67
C ASP A 299 25.18 2.65 -9.75
N SER A 300 25.39 3.21 -8.56
CA SER A 300 24.36 3.34 -7.52
C SER A 300 23.96 4.80 -7.30
N ASN A 301 24.18 5.68 -8.29
CA ASN A 301 24.09 7.12 -8.11
C ASN A 301 22.70 7.61 -8.54
N TRP A 302 22.33 8.85 -8.17
CA TRP A 302 21.08 9.46 -8.67
C TRP A 302 20.95 9.49 -10.20
N SER A 303 22.08 9.58 -10.93
CA SER A 303 22.10 9.50 -12.40
C SER A 303 21.62 8.16 -12.93
N SER A 304 21.80 7.07 -12.18
CA SER A 304 21.26 5.76 -12.57
C SER A 304 19.73 5.73 -12.54
N PHE A 305 19.08 6.51 -11.66
CA PHE A 305 17.63 6.65 -11.67
C PHE A 305 17.10 7.45 -12.86
N GLN A 306 17.86 8.42 -13.37
CA GLN A 306 17.49 9.20 -14.58
C GLN A 306 17.32 8.31 -15.83
N ARG A 307 17.87 7.08 -15.81
CA ARG A 307 17.70 6.12 -16.90
C ARG A 307 16.29 5.53 -16.99
N PHE A 308 15.50 5.60 -15.92
CA PHE A 308 14.17 4.96 -15.88
C PHE A 308 13.10 5.77 -15.14
N LEU A 309 13.47 6.78 -14.37
CA LEU A 309 12.55 7.67 -13.67
C LEU A 309 12.47 9.05 -14.34
N PRO A 310 11.28 9.65 -14.38
CA PRO A 310 11.11 11.04 -14.78
C PRO A 310 11.62 11.99 -13.69
N ASP A 311 12.01 13.21 -14.10
CA ASP A 311 12.62 14.22 -13.21
C ASP A 311 11.77 14.55 -11.98
N GLU A 312 10.44 14.57 -12.13
CA GLU A 312 9.53 14.83 -11.01
C GLU A 312 9.65 13.77 -9.90
N LEU A 313 9.72 12.50 -10.29
CA LEU A 313 9.81 11.40 -9.35
C LEU A 313 11.20 11.36 -8.69
N ILE A 314 12.25 11.71 -9.45
CA ILE A 314 13.61 11.88 -8.91
C ILE A 314 13.63 12.99 -7.86
N ARG A 315 13.07 14.16 -8.19
CA ARG A 315 12.98 15.29 -7.26
C ARG A 315 12.25 14.90 -5.97
N TYR A 316 11.13 14.19 -6.08
CA TYR A 316 10.39 13.69 -4.91
C TYR A 316 11.28 12.84 -3.98
N PHE A 317 12.04 11.88 -4.53
CA PHE A 317 12.90 11.01 -3.71
C PHE A 317 14.12 11.75 -3.17
N GLN A 318 14.66 12.74 -3.89
CA GLN A 318 15.74 13.61 -3.41
C GLN A 318 15.29 14.47 -2.24
N GLU A 319 14.13 15.11 -2.35
CA GLU A 319 13.53 15.89 -1.25
C GLU A 319 13.31 15.01 -0.01
N ARG A 320 12.81 13.79 -0.22
CA ARG A 320 12.63 12.81 0.86
C ARG A 320 13.95 12.38 1.50
N ALA A 321 15.00 12.14 0.70
CA ALA A 321 16.33 11.82 1.22
C ALA A 321 16.89 12.96 2.07
N ASN A 322 16.76 14.21 1.61
CA ASN A 322 17.20 15.39 2.35
C ASN A 322 16.45 15.53 3.69
N GLN A 323 15.12 15.36 3.68
CA GLN A 323 14.32 15.39 4.92
C GLN A 323 14.76 14.35 5.94
N LEU A 324 15.16 13.15 5.49
CA LEU A 324 15.60 12.07 6.36
C LEU A 324 17.06 12.19 6.80
N ALA A 325 17.89 12.97 6.09
CA ALA A 325 19.25 13.28 6.49
C ALA A 325 19.33 14.40 7.54
N SER A 326 18.29 15.24 7.63
CA SER A 326 18.19 16.33 8.62
C SER A 326 17.62 15.92 9.99
N ASN A 327 17.22 14.66 10.16
CA ASN A 327 16.66 14.11 11.41
C ASN A 327 17.65 13.15 12.08
#